data_AF-A8MSG2-F1
#
_entry.id   AF-A8MSG2-F1
#
_cell.length_a   1.000
_cell.length_b   1.000
_cell.length_c   1.000
_cell.angle_alpha   90.00
_cell.angle_beta   90.00
_cell.angle_gamma   90.00
#
_symmetry.space_group_name_H-M   'P 1'
#
loop_
_entity.id
_entity.type
_entity.pdbx_description
1 polymer ?
#
loop_
_entity_poly.entity_id
_entity_poly.type
_entity_poly.pdbx_seq_one_letter_code
_entity_poly.pdbx_strand_id
1 'polypeptide(L)' 'MTLQAPFLGQGIVGEVASTGNHQWLFSDTLFQNQFLSGFKTIAIIPLGSSGVVQLGSTQKILESTKILEQTTRALQETC' A
#
# COMPACT_ATOMS: atom_id res chain seq x y z
N MET A 1 13.67 27.95 -6.31
CA MET A 1 13.70 26.92 -7.37
C MET A 1 12.57 25.93 -7.09
N THR A 2 11.45 26.03 -7.81
CA THR A 2 10.46 24.96 -7.81
C THR A 2 11.04 23.82 -8.63
N LEU A 3 11.56 22.79 -7.96
CA LEU A 3 11.79 21.52 -8.65
C LEU A 3 10.42 21.07 -9.13
N GLN A 4 10.13 21.33 -10.41
CA GLN A 4 9.12 20.56 -11.11
C GLN A 4 9.67 19.15 -11.06
N ALA A 5 9.17 18.36 -10.12
CA ALA A 5 9.45 16.94 -10.05
C ALA A 5 8.21 16.23 -10.62
N PRO A 6 7.96 16.34 -11.95
CA PRO A 6 6.72 15.83 -12.55
C PRO A 6 6.50 14.33 -12.32
N PHE A 7 7.53 13.61 -11.85
CA PHE A 7 7.52 12.19 -11.61
C PHE A 7 7.63 11.79 -10.13
N LEU A 8 7.85 12.72 -9.19
CA LEU A 8 8.01 12.37 -7.78
C LEU A 8 6.68 11.87 -7.21
N GLY A 9 6.63 10.61 -6.80
CA GLY A 9 5.42 9.97 -6.29
C GLY A 9 4.51 9.36 -7.36
N GLN A 10 5.00 9.16 -8.60
CA GLN A 10 4.23 8.43 -9.61
C GLN A 10 4.11 6.93 -9.25
N GLY A 11 2.93 6.35 -9.47
CA GLY A 11 2.63 4.95 -9.19
C GLY A 11 2.00 4.75 -7.80
N ILE A 12 1.49 3.54 -7.55
CA ILE A 12 0.58 3.28 -6.41
C ILE A 12 1.23 3.61 -5.05
N VAL A 13 2.50 3.24 -4.84
CA VAL A 13 3.21 3.55 -3.58
C VAL A 13 3.38 5.05 -3.40
N GLY A 14 3.71 5.79 -4.47
CA GLY A 14 3.86 7.23 -4.42
C GLY A 14 2.54 7.98 -4.21
N GLU A 15 1.46 7.49 -4.82
CA GLU A 15 0.11 8.00 -4.60
C GLU A 15 -0.35 7.78 -3.15
N VAL A 16 -0.12 6.59 -2.58
CA VAL A 16 -0.40 6.30 -1.17
C VAL A 16 0.42 7.21 -0.24
N ALA A 17 1.72 7.39 -0.54
CA ALA A 17 2.59 8.28 0.23
C ALA A 17 2.12 9.74 0.18
N SER A 18 1.64 10.21 -0.98
CA SER A 18 1.22 11.60 -1.18
C SER A 18 -0.17 11.90 -0.64
N THR A 19 -1.09 10.95 -0.72
CA THR A 19 -2.50 11.15 -0.33
C THR A 19 -2.76 10.75 1.12
N GLY A 20 -1.94 9.86 1.68
CA GLY A 20 -2.20 9.27 2.99
C GLY A 20 -3.36 8.27 2.97
N ASN A 21 -3.88 7.90 1.80
CA ASN A 21 -4.92 6.90 1.66
C ASN A 21 -4.29 5.53 1.41
N HIS A 22 -4.67 4.52 2.19
CA HIS A 22 -4.25 3.14 1.90
C HIS A 22 -4.92 2.63 0.62
N GLN A 23 -4.27 1.67 -0.03
CA GLN A 23 -4.79 1.00 -1.22
C GLN A 23 -4.79 -0.51 -1.00
N TRP A 24 -5.90 -1.14 -1.38
CA TRP A 24 -6.10 -2.59 -1.26
C TRP A 24 -6.32 -3.19 -2.64
N LEU A 25 -5.41 -4.05 -3.07
CA LEU A 25 -5.36 -4.60 -4.42
C LEU A 25 -5.67 -6.10 -4.39
N PHE A 26 -6.49 -6.55 -5.33
CA PHE A 26 -6.84 -7.96 -5.51
C PHE A 26 -6.35 -8.48 -6.86
N SER A 27 -5.85 -9.72 -6.88
CA SER A 27 -5.42 -10.40 -8.11
C SER A 27 -6.54 -10.54 -9.14
N ASP A 28 -7.78 -10.54 -8.67
CA ASP A 28 -8.97 -10.80 -9.48
C ASP A 28 -9.45 -9.52 -10.18
N THR A 29 -9.05 -8.34 -9.67
CA THR A 29 -9.50 -7.03 -10.18
C THR A 29 -8.46 -6.37 -11.08
N LEU A 30 -7.17 -6.62 -10.84
CA LEU A 30 -6.10 -6.15 -11.72
C LEU A 30 -5.78 -7.22 -12.76
N PHE A 31 -5.10 -6.83 -13.84
CA PHE A 31 -4.52 -7.80 -14.76
C PHE A 31 -3.62 -8.75 -13.96
N GLN A 32 -3.95 -10.05 -13.94
CA GLN A 32 -3.26 -11.08 -13.15
C GLN A 32 -1.72 -11.01 -13.27
N ASN A 33 -1.22 -10.51 -14.40
CA ASN A 33 0.19 -10.31 -14.70
C ASN A 33 0.91 -9.29 -13.80
N GLN A 34 0.19 -8.45 -13.04
CA GLN A 34 0.81 -7.53 -12.09
C GLN A 34 1.09 -8.16 -10.72
N PHE A 35 0.45 -9.29 -10.42
CA PHE A 35 0.72 -10.03 -9.19
C PHE A 35 1.80 -11.07 -9.44
N LEU A 36 2.77 -11.18 -8.52
CA LEU A 36 3.64 -12.35 -8.51
C LEU A 36 2.78 -13.60 -8.26
N SER A 37 3.03 -14.65 -9.04
CA SER A 37 2.24 -15.88 -9.01
C SER A 37 2.08 -16.40 -7.58
N GLY A 38 0.87 -16.24 -7.02
CA GLY A 38 0.52 -16.71 -5.68
C GLY A 38 -0.09 -15.65 -4.77
N PHE A 39 0.22 -14.36 -4.94
CA PHE A 39 -0.44 -13.32 -4.14
C PHE A 39 -1.85 -13.04 -4.66
N LYS A 40 -2.81 -13.04 -3.73
CA LYS A 40 -4.22 -12.69 -3.99
C LYS A 40 -4.59 -11.32 -3.47
N THR A 41 -3.83 -10.81 -2.51
CA THR A 41 -4.04 -9.51 -1.90
C THR A 41 -2.72 -8.79 -1.69
N ILE A 42 -2.67 -7.51 -2.05
CA ILE A 42 -1.61 -6.58 -1.68
C ILE A 42 -2.26 -5.39 -0.98
N ALA A 43 -1.78 -5.06 0.22
CA ALA A 43 -2.16 -3.86 0.94
C ALA A 43 -0.99 -2.89 0.95
N ILE A 44 -1.23 -1.63 0.57
CA ILE A 44 -0.25 -0.54 0.60
C ILE A 44 -0.77 0.48 1.62
N ILE A 45 -0.06 0.62 2.73
CA ILE A 45 -0.54 1.34 3.91
C ILE A 45 0.44 2.47 4.24
N PRO A 46 -0.02 3.73 4.28
CA PRO A 46 0.81 4.85 4.71
C PRO A 46 0.97 4.84 6.23
N LEU A 47 2.19 5.13 6.68
CA LEU A 47 2.56 5.20 8.10
C LEU A 47 2.86 6.65 8.51
N GLY A 48 2.00 7.58 8.07
CA GLY A 48 2.21 9.01 8.27
C GLY A 48 3.52 9.50 7.62
N SER A 49 4.35 10.22 8.37
CA SER A 49 5.66 10.69 7.89
C SER A 49 6.71 9.58 7.79
N SER A 50 6.48 8.41 8.39
CA SER A 50 7.47 7.33 8.43
C SER A 50 7.60 6.58 7.10
N GLY A 51 6.68 6.79 6.16
CA GLY A 51 6.71 6.20 4.83
C GLY A 51 5.50 5.32 4.53
N VAL A 52 5.70 4.29 3.70
CA VAL A 52 4.64 3.38 3.24
C VAL A 52 5.12 1.95 3.41
N VAL A 53 4.24 1.08 3.90
CA VAL A 53 4.46 -0.37 3.95
C VAL A 53 3.63 -1.06 2.88
N GLN A 54 4.22 -2.06 2.22
CA GLN A 54 3.50 -2.97 1.34
C GLN A 54 3.50 -4.37 1.95
N LEU A 55 2.30 -4.96 2.07
CA LEU A 55 2.09 -6.31 2.58
C LEU A 55 1.40 -7.16 1.52
N GLY A 56 1.83 -8.40 1.35
CA GLY A 56 1.23 -9.37 0.43
C GLY A 56 0.64 -10.57 1.16
N SER A 57 -0.46 -11.11 0.64
CA SER A 57 -1.06 -12.36 1.12
C SER A 57 -1.40 -13.29 -0.05
N THR A 58 -1.18 -14.59 0.16
CA THR A 58 -1.60 -15.64 -0.79
C THR A 58 -3.09 -15.98 -0.67
N GLN A 59 -3.77 -15.38 0.30
CA GLN A 59 -5.20 -15.47 0.52
C GLN A 59 -5.86 -14.15 0.18
N LYS A 60 -7.11 -14.21 -0.27
CA LYS A 60 -7.92 -13.01 -0.48
C LYS A 60 -8.33 -12.47 0.88
N ILE A 61 -7.72 -11.37 1.30
CA ILE A 61 -8.05 -10.70 2.56
C ILE A 61 -8.91 -9.49 2.21
N LEU A 62 -10.16 -9.45 2.69
CA LEU A 62 -11.00 -8.28 2.49
C LEU A 62 -10.44 -7.09 3.28
N GLU A 63 -10.50 -5.90 2.69
CA GLU A 63 -10.14 -4.67 3.36
C GLU A 63 -10.94 -4.50 4.66
N SER A 64 -10.23 -4.14 5.73
CA SER A 64 -10.83 -3.95 7.05
C SER A 64 -10.11 -2.85 7.81
N THR A 65 -10.87 -1.88 8.32
CA THR A 65 -10.35 -0.84 9.21
C THR A 65 -9.58 -1.41 10.40
N LYS A 66 -10.04 -2.54 10.94
CA LYS A 66 -9.36 -3.22 12.04
C LYS A 66 -7.95 -3.68 11.64
N ILE A 67 -7.80 -4.29 10.46
CA ILE A 67 -6.48 -4.73 9.98
C ILE A 67 -5.58 -3.53 9.76
N LEU A 68 -6.10 -2.47 9.12
CA LEU A 68 -5.36 -1.22 8.89
C LEU A 68 -4.86 -0.61 10.21
N GLU A 69 -5.75 -0.42 11.19
CA GLU A 69 -5.38 0.14 12.50
C GLU A 69 -4.36 -0.71 13.26
N GLN A 70 -4.53 -2.04 13.24
CA GLN A 70 -3.60 -2.95 13.91
C GLN A 70 -2.22 -2.94 13.23
N THR A 71 -2.18 -2.97 11.91
CA THR A 71 -0.94 -2.92 11.13
C THR A 71 -0.23 -1.58 11.32
N THR A 72 -0.95 -0.46 11.21
CA THR A 72 -0.39 0.87 11.39
C THR A 72 0.19 1.04 12.79
N ARG A 73 -0.55 0.63 13.83
CA ARG A 73 -0.06 0.67 15.22
C ARG A 73 1.21 -0.17 15.41
N ALA A 74 1.18 -1.43 14.99
CA ALA A 74 2.31 -2.35 15.15
C ALA A 74 3.58 -1.83 14.46
N LEU A 75 3.45 -1.21 13.29
CA LEU A 75 4.59 -0.70 12.53
C LEU A 75 5.07 0.66 13.04
N GLN A 76 4.18 1.54 13.50
CA GLN A 76 4.57 2.79 14.14
C GLN A 76 5.29 2.57 15.48
N GLU A 77 5.03 1.47 16.18
CA GLU A 77 5.75 1.10 17.40
C GLU A 77 7.14 0.49 17.12
N THR A 78 7.42 0.10 15.87
CA THR A 78 8.66 -0.61 15.50
C THR A 78 9.69 0.29 14.78
N CYS A 79 9.29 1.47 14.30
CA CYS A 79 10.15 2.42 13.58
C CYS A 79 10.38 3.70 14.39
#